data_AF-A0A850J559-F1
#
_entry.id   AF-A0A850J559-F1
#
_cell.length_a   1.000
_cell.length_b   1.000
_cell.length_c   1.000
_cell.angle_alpha   90.00
_cell.angle_beta   90.00
_cell.angle_gamma   90.00
#
_symmetry.space_group_name_H-M   'P 1'
#
loop_
_entity.id
_entity.type
_entity.pdbx_description
1 polymer ?
#
loop_
_entity_poly.entity_id
_entity_poly.type
_entity_poly.pdbx_seq_one_letter_code
_entity_poly.pdbx_strand_id
1 'polypeptide(L)'
;MLTRTFGAVAAHEAGHAVAAQHFGLRVVTVSITRAQGATTYQDSGAVPGVLAVVTAAGIVAQRIAGLAEVDLGCVDLARFEAEHGFGDGRLYQAEQRAAEVIDRHRDAWERFAVRLERERVIRL
;
A
#
# COMPACT_ATOMS: atom_id res chain seq x y z
N MET A 1 -10.13 13.01 -18.36
CA MET A 1 -10.28 12.06 -17.25
C MET A 1 -9.87 10.69 -17.78
N LEU A 2 -8.65 10.23 -17.49
CA LEU A 2 -8.15 8.94 -17.97
C LEU A 2 -9.02 7.84 -17.34
N THR A 3 -9.58 6.96 -18.17
CA THR A 3 -10.36 5.80 -17.75
C THR A 3 -9.48 4.93 -16.86
N ARG A 4 -9.82 4.76 -15.57
CA ARG A 4 -9.06 3.91 -14.64
C ARG A 4 -9.12 2.47 -15.12
N THR A 5 -8.00 1.89 -15.54
CA THR A 5 -7.89 0.45 -15.79
C THR A 5 -6.71 -0.12 -15.00
N PHE A 6 -6.90 -0.30 -13.70
CA PHE A 6 -6.03 -1.09 -12.84
C PHE A 6 -6.89 -1.93 -11.89
N GLY A 7 -6.43 -3.15 -11.57
CA GLY A 7 -7.15 -4.06 -10.68
C GLY A 7 -6.90 -3.78 -9.20
N ALA A 8 -7.63 -4.49 -8.34
CA ALA A 8 -7.51 -4.37 -6.88
C ALA A 8 -6.08 -4.63 -6.39
N VAL A 9 -5.40 -5.64 -6.93
CA VAL A 9 -4.02 -5.97 -6.56
C VAL A 9 -3.04 -4.86 -6.95
N ALA A 10 -3.18 -4.30 -8.16
CA ALA A 10 -2.33 -3.18 -8.59
C ALA A 10 -2.55 -1.92 -7.73
N ALA A 11 -3.81 -1.63 -7.37
CA ALA A 11 -4.15 -0.54 -6.46
C ALA A 11 -3.50 -0.73 -5.08
N HIS A 12 -3.54 -1.96 -4.56
CA HIS A 12 -3.00 -2.36 -3.26
C HIS A 12 -1.49 -2.15 -3.18
N GLU A 13 -0.74 -2.78 -4.10
CA GLU A 13 0.72 -2.70 -4.10
C GLU A 13 1.22 -1.28 -4.39
N ALA A 14 0.53 -0.55 -5.28
CA ALA A 14 0.83 0.85 -5.51
C ALA A 14 0.60 1.69 -4.24
N GLY A 15 -0.38 1.34 -3.41
CA GLY A 15 -0.64 1.98 -2.12
C GLY A 15 0.54 1.84 -1.17
N HIS A 16 1.04 0.61 -0.99
CA HIS A 16 2.25 0.35 -0.19
C HIS A 16 3.45 1.13 -0.71
N ALA A 17 3.72 1.08 -2.01
CA ALA A 17 4.88 1.73 -2.61
C ALA A 17 4.87 3.25 -2.40
N VAL A 18 3.73 3.90 -2.64
CA VAL A 18 3.58 5.36 -2.46
C VAL A 18 3.70 5.74 -0.99
N ALA A 19 3.09 4.97 -0.08
CA ALA A 19 3.21 5.23 1.35
C ALA A 19 4.67 5.05 1.84
N ALA A 20 5.33 3.98 1.41
CA ALA A 20 6.73 3.72 1.74
C ALA A 20 7.63 4.87 1.28
N GLN A 21 7.50 5.31 0.01
CA GLN A 21 8.25 6.45 -0.51
C GLN A 21 7.93 7.75 0.22
N HIS A 22 6.68 7.99 0.62
CA HIS A 22 6.29 9.17 1.38
C HIS A 22 7.06 9.29 2.70
N PHE A 23 7.31 8.17 3.38
CA PHE A 23 8.08 8.11 4.63
C PHE A 23 9.59 7.91 4.42
N GLY A 24 10.08 8.03 3.18
CA GLY A 24 11.51 7.91 2.86
C GLY A 24 12.04 6.47 2.83
N LEU A 25 11.16 5.46 2.85
CA LEU A 25 11.57 4.08 2.64
C LEU A 25 11.88 3.87 1.15
N ARG A 26 13.04 3.26 0.88
CA ARG A 26 13.45 2.99 -0.49
C ARG A 26 12.74 1.75 -1.00
N VAL A 27 11.70 1.93 -1.80
CA VAL A 27 11.07 0.84 -2.56
C VAL A 27 12.05 0.30 -3.59
N VAL A 28 12.21 -1.01 -3.64
CA VAL A 28 13.17 -1.72 -4.50
C VAL A 28 12.43 -2.43 -5.64
N THR A 29 11.34 -3.13 -5.32
CA THR A 29 10.54 -3.84 -6.31
C THR A 29 9.08 -3.84 -5.92
N VAL A 30 8.21 -3.71 -6.93
CA VAL A 30 6.78 -3.89 -6.80
C VAL A 30 6.35 -4.89 -7.85
N SER A 31 5.62 -5.93 -7.46
CA SER A 31 5.22 -7.02 -8.35
C SER A 31 3.80 -7.45 -8.10
N ILE A 32 3.09 -7.84 -9.16
CA ILE A 32 1.73 -8.36 -9.11
C ILE A 32 1.57 -9.56 -10.03
N THR A 33 0.70 -10.47 -9.61
CA THR A 33 0.08 -11.52 -10.42
C THR A 33 -1.41 -11.19 -10.61
N ARG A 34 -2.20 -12.14 -11.10
CA ARG A 34 -3.66 -11.97 -11.17
C ARG A 34 -4.34 -11.95 -9.80
N ALA A 35 -3.72 -12.54 -8.77
CA ALA A 35 -4.36 -12.78 -7.48
C ALA A 35 -3.59 -12.21 -6.28
N GLN A 36 -2.30 -11.91 -6.44
CA GLN A 36 -1.40 -11.54 -5.35
C GLN A 36 -0.41 -10.48 -5.80
N GLY A 37 0.13 -9.72 -4.85
CA GLY A 37 1.22 -8.79 -5.08
C GLY A 37 2.26 -8.84 -3.98
N ALA A 38 3.35 -8.11 -4.21
CA ALA A 38 4.38 -7.88 -3.22
C ALA A 38 5.09 -6.57 -3.50
N THR A 39 5.27 -5.78 -2.43
CA THR A 39 6.07 -4.56 -2.41
C THR A 39 7.26 -4.77 -1.49
N THR A 40 8.47 -4.66 -2.03
CA THR A 40 9.71 -4.75 -1.26
C THR A 40 10.37 -3.40 -1.13
N TYR A 41 10.83 -3.08 0.07
CA TYR A 41 11.56 -1.87 0.37
C TYR A 41 12.75 -2.20 1.26
N GLN A 42 13.81 -1.41 1.13
CA GLN A 42 14.96 -1.49 2.02
C GLN A 42 14.59 -0.81 3.34
N ASP A 43 14.54 -1.59 4.41
CA ASP A 43 14.30 -1.08 5.76
C ASP A 43 15.60 -0.47 6.30
N SER A 44 15.64 0.87 6.38
CA SER A 44 16.76 1.61 6.96
C SER A 44 16.52 2.01 8.42
N GLY A 45 15.56 1.37 9.10
CA GLY A 45 15.22 1.67 10.50
C GLY A 45 13.87 2.38 10.65
N ALA A 46 12.86 1.93 9.88
CA ALA A 46 11.51 2.46 9.99
C ALA A 46 10.97 2.26 11.41
N VAL A 47 10.49 3.33 12.04
CA VAL A 47 9.82 3.20 13.34
C VAL A 47 8.50 2.44 13.15
N PRO A 48 8.07 1.62 14.11
CA PRO A 48 6.89 0.77 13.97
C PRO A 48 5.62 1.51 13.51
N GLY A 49 5.40 2.76 13.94
CA GLY A 49 4.26 3.55 13.47
C GLY A 49 4.25 3.85 11.97
N VAL A 50 5.41 4.00 11.34
CA VAL A 50 5.53 4.18 9.88
C VAL A 50 5.17 2.89 9.16
N LEU A 51 5.68 1.75 9.64
CA LEU A 51 5.38 0.45 9.07
C LEU A 51 3.87 0.17 9.13
N ALA A 52 3.20 0.52 10.22
CA ALA A 52 1.74 0.39 10.35
C ALA A 52 1.00 1.16 9.23
N VAL A 53 1.41 2.39 8.93
CA VAL A 53 0.80 3.21 7.87
C VAL A 53 1.08 2.60 6.49
N VAL A 54 2.31 2.17 6.25
CA VAL A 54 2.69 1.53 4.97
C VAL A 54 1.89 0.26 4.76
N THR A 55 1.74 -0.57 5.79
CA THR A 55 0.91 -1.78 5.77
C THR A 55 -0.57 -1.46 5.54
N ALA A 56 -1.13 -0.45 6.21
CA ALA A 56 -2.52 -0.05 6.00
C ALA A 56 -2.79 0.55 4.61
N ALA A 57 -1.78 1.11 3.94
CA ALA A 57 -1.96 1.81 2.68
C ALA A 57 -2.51 0.95 1.54
N GLY A 58 -2.22 -0.36 1.53
CA GLY A 58 -2.74 -1.26 0.51
C GLY A 58 -4.26 -1.35 0.50
N ILE A 59 -4.88 -1.64 1.65
CA ILE A 59 -6.35 -1.75 1.77
C ILE A 59 -7.02 -0.39 1.56
N VAL A 60 -6.43 0.67 2.09
CA VAL A 60 -6.95 2.03 1.96
C VAL A 60 -6.98 2.49 0.50
N ALA A 61 -5.92 2.19 -0.26
CA ALA A 61 -5.88 2.47 -1.69
C ALA A 61 -7.01 1.77 -2.46
N GLN A 62 -7.33 0.52 -2.12
CA GLN A 62 -8.43 -0.22 -2.74
C GLN A 62 -9.79 0.39 -2.43
N ARG A 63 -10.03 0.73 -1.16
CA ARG A 63 -11.25 1.42 -0.71
C ARG A 63 -11.44 2.74 -1.45
N ILE A 64 -10.38 3.54 -1.55
CA ILE A 64 -10.39 4.82 -2.29
C ILE A 64 -10.68 4.62 -3.78
N ALA A 65 -10.21 3.52 -4.37
CA ALA A 65 -10.49 3.18 -5.76
C ALA A 65 -11.92 2.66 -6.00
N GLY A 66 -12.67 2.35 -4.94
CA GLY A 66 -13.97 1.66 -5.04
C GLY A 66 -13.84 0.23 -5.54
N LEU A 67 -12.70 -0.43 -5.28
CA LEU A 67 -12.41 -1.80 -5.71
C LEU A 67 -12.70 -2.78 -4.58
N ALA A 68 -12.97 -4.04 -4.94
CA ALA A 68 -13.12 -5.10 -3.97
C ALA A 68 -11.84 -5.21 -3.11
N GLU A 69 -12.03 -5.25 -1.80
CA GLU A 69 -10.97 -5.56 -0.85
C GLU A 69 -10.52 -7.01 -1.14
N VAL A 70 -9.30 -7.19 -1.66
CA VAL A 70 -8.68 -8.51 -1.57
C VAL A 70 -8.15 -8.66 -0.15
N ASP A 71 -8.47 -9.80 0.46
CA ASP A 71 -8.11 -10.20 1.81
C ASP A 71 -6.61 -10.47 1.96
N LEU A 72 -5.80 -9.47 1.62
CA LEU A 72 -4.36 -9.41 1.87
C LEU A 72 -4.11 -8.54 3.12
N GLY A 73 -4.88 -7.45 3.29
CA GLY A 73 -4.70 -6.48 4.37
C GLY A 73 -5.15 -6.96 5.76
N CYS A 74 -6.11 -7.88 5.88
CA CYS A 74 -6.48 -8.42 7.20
C CYS A 74 -5.36 -9.29 7.78
N VAL A 75 -4.66 -10.04 6.94
CA VAL A 75 -3.48 -10.82 7.35
C VAL A 75 -2.35 -9.86 7.71
N ASP A 76 -2.09 -8.83 6.90
CA ASP A 76 -0.97 -7.94 7.17
C ASP A 76 -1.17 -7.10 8.44
N LEU A 77 -2.37 -6.58 8.67
CA LEU A 77 -2.69 -5.82 9.87
C LEU A 77 -2.77 -6.70 11.12
N ALA A 78 -3.42 -7.87 11.06
CA ALA A 78 -3.48 -8.80 12.19
C ALA A 78 -2.10 -9.38 12.52
N ARG A 79 -1.28 -9.67 11.51
CA ARG A 79 0.11 -10.10 11.69
C ARG A 79 0.96 -9.00 12.29
N PHE A 80 0.83 -7.77 11.80
CA PHE A 80 1.56 -6.63 12.34
C PHE A 80 1.17 -6.33 13.79
N GLU A 81 -0.12 -6.41 14.14
CA GLU A 81 -0.60 -6.31 15.52
C GLU A 81 -0.04 -7.43 16.40
N ALA A 82 -0.01 -8.68 15.91
CA ALA A 82 0.54 -9.83 16.64
C ALA A 82 2.07 -9.76 16.82
N GLU A 83 2.81 -9.27 15.82
CA GLU A 83 4.28 -9.20 15.83
C GLU A 83 4.80 -8.03 16.67
N HIS A 84 4.02 -6.94 16.81
CA HIS A 84 4.50 -5.71 17.44
C HIS A 84 3.62 -5.19 18.60
N GLY A 85 2.56 -5.90 18.98
CA GLY A 85 1.77 -5.60 20.18
C GLY A 85 0.96 -4.31 20.07
N PHE A 86 0.41 -3.99 18.89
CA PHE A 86 -0.36 -2.77 18.67
C PHE A 86 -1.82 -2.91 19.16
N GLY A 87 -2.08 -2.54 20.41
CA GLY A 87 -3.44 -2.28 20.94
C GLY A 87 -3.81 -0.80 20.92
N ASP A 88 -5.10 -0.51 21.16
CA ASP A 88 -5.70 0.82 21.38
C ASP A 88 -5.71 1.81 20.20
N GLY A 89 -6.55 1.57 19.18
CA GLY A 89 -6.96 2.60 18.20
C GLY A 89 -5.87 3.11 17.25
N ARG A 90 -4.63 2.61 17.37
CA ARG A 90 -3.50 2.98 16.51
C ARG A 90 -3.64 2.46 15.08
N LEU A 91 -4.35 1.34 14.90
CA LEU A 91 -4.73 0.84 13.58
C LEU A 91 -5.57 1.86 12.80
N TYR A 92 -6.61 2.39 13.46
CA TYR A 92 -7.46 3.43 12.90
C TYR A 92 -6.65 4.70 12.55
N GLN A 93 -5.71 5.09 13.42
CA GLN A 93 -4.81 6.21 13.12
C GLN A 93 -3.91 5.91 11.91
N ALA A 94 -3.42 4.67 11.78
CA ALA A 94 -2.61 4.25 10.64
C ALA A 94 -3.42 4.25 9.33
N GLU A 95 -4.66 3.76 9.34
CA GLU A 95 -5.57 3.80 8.20
C GLU A 95 -5.92 5.24 7.79
N GLN A 96 -6.25 6.11 8.75
CA GLN A 96 -6.53 7.52 8.47
C GLN A 96 -5.31 8.21 7.87
N ARG A 97 -4.14 7.98 8.45
CA ARG A 97 -2.89 8.56 7.92
C ARG A 97 -2.55 8.00 6.55
N ALA A 98 -2.79 6.72 6.31
CA ALA A 98 -2.62 6.12 4.99
C ALA A 98 -3.58 6.78 3.98
N ALA A 99 -4.83 7.05 4.36
CA ALA A 99 -5.79 7.73 3.49
C ALA A 99 -5.34 9.14 3.11
N GLU A 100 -4.84 9.91 4.08
CA GLU A 100 -4.24 11.23 3.83
C GLU A 100 -3.06 11.16 2.86
N VAL A 101 -2.21 10.14 2.99
CA VAL A 101 -1.04 9.95 2.12
C VAL A 101 -1.47 9.58 0.70
N ILE A 102 -2.39 8.63 0.56
CA ILE A 102 -2.91 8.22 -0.76
C ILE A 102 -3.65 9.36 -1.45
N ASP A 103 -4.45 10.14 -0.71
CA ASP A 103 -5.16 11.28 -1.29
C ASP A 103 -4.20 12.39 -1.74
N ARG A 104 -3.20 12.71 -0.90
CA ARG A 104 -2.14 13.68 -1.26
C ARG A 104 -1.38 13.28 -2.51
N HIS A 105 -1.12 11.99 -2.70
CA HIS A 105 -0.34 11.45 -3.81
C HIS A 105 -1.20 10.72 -4.84
N ARG A 106 -2.50 11.05 -4.91
CA ARG A 106 -3.50 10.33 -5.72
C ARG A 106 -3.07 10.13 -7.16
N ASP A 107 -2.61 11.21 -7.79
CA ASP A 107 -2.14 11.22 -9.16
C ASP A 107 -0.92 10.29 -9.40
N ALA A 108 0.03 10.28 -8.45
CA ALA A 108 1.20 9.42 -8.54
C ALA A 108 0.82 7.96 -8.32
N TRP A 109 -0.03 7.69 -7.33
CA TRP A 109 -0.58 6.38 -7.04
C TRP A 109 -1.34 5.79 -8.23
N GLU A 110 -2.29 6.51 -8.82
CA GLU A 110 -3.06 6.02 -9.96
C GLU A 110 -2.17 5.73 -11.17
N ARG A 111 -1.23 6.63 -11.51
CA ARG A 111 -0.28 6.39 -12.61
C ARG A 111 0.60 5.18 -12.35
N PHE A 112 1.06 5.01 -11.12
CA PHE A 112 1.88 3.87 -10.74
C PHE A 112 1.09 2.56 -10.78
N ALA A 113 -0.16 2.56 -10.31
CA ALA A 113 -1.06 1.40 -10.40
C ALA A 113 -1.34 1.00 -11.87
N VAL A 114 -1.60 1.96 -12.75
CA VAL A 114 -1.76 1.71 -14.21
C VAL A 114 -0.48 1.11 -14.80
N ARG A 115 0.68 1.66 -14.44
CA ARG A 115 1.97 1.15 -14.90
C ARG A 115 2.21 -0.28 -14.42
N LEU A 116 1.92 -0.55 -13.14
CA LEU A 116 2.07 -1.85 -12.52
C LEU A 116 1.16 -2.91 -13.14
N GLU A 117 -0.09 -2.55 -13.48
CA GLU A 117 -1.02 -3.44 -14.19
C GLU A 117 -0.46 -3.88 -15.56
N ARG A 118 0.26 -2.99 -16.24
CA ARG A 118 0.87 -3.26 -17.54
C ARG A 118 2.17 -4.05 -17.44
N GLU A 119 3.07 -3.63 -16.56
CA GLU A 119 4.44 -4.17 -16.48
C GLU A 119 4.52 -5.41 -15.59
N ARG A 120 3.55 -5.62 -14.69
CA ARG A 120 3.49 -6.70 -13.67
C ARG A 120 4.62 -6.68 -12.65
N VAL A 121 5.82 -6.23 -13.00
CA VAL A 121 6.97 -6.07 -12.12
C VAL A 121 7.68 -4.77 -12.44
N ILE A 122 7.88 -3.92 -11.44
CA ILE A 122 8.63 -2.66 -11.54
C ILE A 122 9.79 -2.72 -10.56
N ARG A 123 11.00 -2.42 -11.03
CA ARG A 123 12.21 -2.23 -10.20
C ARG A 123 12.53 -0.75 -10.11
N LEU A 124 12.85 -0.26 -8.91
CA LEU A 124 13.05 1.16 -8.58
C LEU A 124 14.44 1.42 -7.97
#